data_AF-A0A6G1L9L5-F1
#
_entry.id   AF-A0A6G1L9L5-F1
#
_cell.length_a   1.000
_cell.length_b   1.000
_cell.length_c   1.000
_cell.angle_alpha   90.00
_cell.angle_beta   90.00
_cell.angle_gamma   90.00
#
_symmetry.space_group_name_H-M   'P 1'
#
loop_
_entity.id
_entity.type
_entity.pdbx_description
1 polymer ?
#
loop_
_entity_poly.entity_id
_entity_poly.type
_entity_poly.pdbx_seq_one_letter_code
_entity_poly.pdbx_strand_id
1 'polypeptide(L)'
;YLEEDMYLIGLPLVKNAILMFYLRVFHHRCFRISRYCIAFLLVSIISCTPTDLAWNHWGEEYSGTCRNINVQGWASVALNVMLDFVVIGLPMPLVAGLTPKIRKKLLLVLM
;
A
#
# COMPACT_ATOMS: atom_id res chain seq x y z
N TYR A 1 11.61 -4.20 16.85
CA TYR A 1 10.41 -5.05 16.68
C TYR A 1 9.14 -4.22 16.57
N LEU A 2 8.51 -3.81 17.67
CA LEU A 2 7.20 -3.12 17.63
C LEU A 2 7.20 -1.86 16.72
N GLU A 3 8.22 -1.02 16.82
CA GLU A 3 8.36 0.17 15.97
C GLU A 3 8.63 -0.17 14.49
N GLU A 4 9.46 -1.18 14.23
CA GLU A 4 9.77 -1.65 12.87
C GLU A 4 8.52 -2.25 12.21
N ASP A 5 7.75 -3.05 12.94
CA ASP A 5 6.52 -3.67 12.47
C ASP A 5 5.44 -2.61 12.16
N MET A 6 5.29 -1.60 13.02
CA MET A 6 4.37 -0.49 12.76
C MET A 6 4.78 0.30 11.51
N TYR A 7 6.06 0.53 11.30
CA TYR A 7 6.56 1.21 10.09
C TYR A 7 6.31 0.37 8.83
N LEU A 8 6.60 -0.94 8.90
CA LEU A 8 6.43 -1.91 7.82
C LEU A 8 4.96 -2.06 7.39
N ILE A 9 4.01 -1.90 8.32
CA ILE A 9 2.57 -2.02 8.06
C ILE A 9 1.95 -0.65 7.69
N GLY A 10 2.35 0.41 8.38
CA GLY A 10 1.75 1.75 8.24
C GLY A 10 1.93 2.35 6.84
N LEU A 11 3.14 2.27 6.28
CA LEU A 11 3.43 2.78 4.94
C LEU A 11 2.56 2.15 3.83
N PRO A 12 2.51 0.81 3.69
CA PRO A 12 1.65 0.19 2.69
C PRO A 12 0.16 0.39 2.99
N LEU A 13 -0.26 0.52 4.26
CA LEU A 13 -1.67 0.77 4.61
C LEU A 13 -2.17 2.10 4.05
N VAL A 14 -1.40 3.19 4.24
CA VAL A 14 -1.75 4.52 3.71
C VAL A 14 -1.82 4.50 2.17
N LYS A 15 -0.84 3.86 1.52
CA LYS A 15 -0.83 3.73 0.05
C LYS A 15 -2.03 2.93 -0.46
N ASN A 16 -2.46 1.89 0.25
CA ASN A 16 -3.67 1.14 -0.08
C ASN A 16 -4.94 1.98 0.08
N ALA A 17 -5.04 2.80 1.13
CA ALA A 17 -6.17 3.71 1.33
C ALA A 17 -6.27 4.73 0.18
N ILE A 18 -5.14 5.33 -0.21
CA ILE A 18 -5.06 6.23 -1.37
C ILE A 18 -5.45 5.51 -2.66
N LEU A 19 -4.96 4.28 -2.87
CA LEU A 19 -5.30 3.48 -4.04
C LEU A 19 -6.80 3.15 -4.10
N MET A 20 -7.43 2.80 -2.98
CA MET A 20 -8.87 2.58 -2.90
C MET A 20 -9.67 3.86 -3.20
N PHE A 21 -9.22 5.00 -2.68
CA PHE A 21 -9.82 6.29 -2.99
C PHE A 21 -9.75 6.59 -4.50
N TYR A 22 -8.58 6.40 -5.11
CA TYR A 22 -8.45 6.56 -6.55
C TYR A 22 -9.27 5.55 -7.35
N LEU A 23 -9.37 4.29 -6.92
CA LEU A 23 -10.23 3.28 -7.56
C LEU A 23 -11.72 3.62 -7.46
N ARG A 24 -12.15 4.31 -6.41
CA ARG A 24 -13.53 4.80 -6.26
C ARG A 24 -13.81 5.95 -7.23
N VAL A 25 -12.84 6.85 -7.41
CA VAL A 25 -12.94 7.99 -8.33
C VAL A 25 -12.82 7.53 -9.79
N PHE A 26 -11.91 6.60 -10.06
CA PHE A 26 -11.60 6.04 -11.37
C PHE A 26 -11.98 4.56 -11.38
N HIS A 27 -13.10 4.21 -12.03
CA HIS A 27 -13.54 2.83 -12.25
C HIS A 27 -12.55 2.04 -13.16
N HIS A 28 -11.33 1.80 -12.69
CA HIS A 28 -10.26 1.10 -13.41
C HIS A 28 -10.06 -0.33 -12.88
N ARG A 29 -9.58 -1.23 -13.76
CA ARG A 29 -9.36 -2.67 -13.51
C ARG A 29 -8.29 -3.00 -12.44
N CYS A 30 -7.67 -2.00 -11.81
CA CYS A 30 -6.64 -2.18 -10.77
C CYS A 30 -7.19 -2.73 -9.44
N PHE A 31 -8.49 -3.01 -9.34
CA PHE A 31 -9.13 -3.68 -8.19
C PHE A 31 -8.48 -5.01 -7.81
N ARG A 32 -7.83 -5.70 -8.75
CA ARG A 32 -7.10 -6.94 -8.46
C ARG A 32 -5.86 -6.70 -7.58
N ILE A 33 -5.10 -5.64 -7.85
CA ILE A 33 -3.84 -5.35 -7.18
C ILE A 33 -4.08 -4.98 -5.71
N SER A 34 -5.09 -4.13 -5.44
CA SER A 34 -5.45 -3.74 -4.08
C SER A 34 -5.78 -4.95 -3.19
N ARG A 35 -6.48 -5.98 -3.72
CA ARG A 35 -6.78 -7.20 -2.96
C ARG A 35 -5.53 -7.97 -2.55
N TYR A 36 -4.53 -8.08 -3.43
CA TYR A 36 -3.27 -8.74 -3.09
C TYR A 36 -2.48 -7.95 -2.04
N CYS A 37 -2.50 -6.62 -2.11
CA CYS A 37 -1.82 -5.77 -1.13
C CYS A 37 -2.48 -5.85 0.27
N ILE A 38 -3.81 -5.92 0.35
CA ILE A 38 -4.54 -6.12 1.61
C ILE A 38 -4.23 -7.50 2.20
N ALA A 39 -4.22 -8.55 1.37
CA ALA A 39 -3.85 -9.89 1.82
C ALA A 39 -2.42 -9.92 2.39
N PHE A 40 -1.48 -9.22 1.74
CA PHE A 40 -0.12 -9.11 2.23
C PHE A 40 -0.01 -8.36 3.56
N LEU A 41 -0.80 -7.31 3.77
CA LEU A 41 -0.89 -6.59 5.05
C LEU A 41 -1.36 -7.51 6.17
N LEU A 42 -2.43 -8.27 5.95
CA LEU A 42 -2.97 -9.23 6.92
C LEU A 42 -1.95 -10.32 7.26
N VAL A 43 -1.28 -10.86 6.23
CA VAL A 43 -0.20 -11.84 6.40
C VAL A 43 1.01 -11.25 7.10
N SER A 44 1.23 -9.94 7.04
CA SER A 44 2.32 -9.26 7.75
C SER A 44 1.97 -8.94 9.21
N ILE A 45 0.69 -8.80 9.53
CA ILE A 45 0.24 -8.69 10.93
C ILE A 45 0.33 -10.06 11.62
N ILE A 46 0.06 -11.15 10.91
CA ILE A 46 0.09 -12.54 11.43
C ILE A 46 1.47 -13.18 11.14
N SER A 47 2.56 -12.47 11.40
CA SER A 47 3.92 -12.93 11.03
C SER A 47 4.52 -13.96 11.98
N CYS A 48 3.94 -14.10 13.18
CA CYS A 48 4.33 -15.10 14.18
C CYS A 48 3.11 -15.93 14.59
N THR A 49 3.34 -17.22 14.84
CA THR A 49 2.34 -18.13 15.39
C THR A 49 2.83 -18.71 16.72
N PRO A 50 2.12 -18.45 17.83
CA PRO A 50 1.03 -17.48 18.04
C PRO A 50 1.44 -16.01 17.84
N THR A 51 0.49 -15.14 17.49
CA THR A 51 0.71 -13.69 17.31
C THR A 51 1.13 -12.99 18.59
N ASP A 52 0.79 -13.57 19.75
CA ASP A 52 1.14 -13.04 21.08
C ASP A 52 2.65 -13.12 21.36
N LEU A 53 3.39 -13.98 20.65
CA LEU A 53 4.86 -14.04 20.73
C LEU A 53 5.54 -12.77 20.21
N ALA A 54 4.98 -12.14 19.17
CA ALA A 54 5.55 -10.94 18.58
C ALA A 54 5.54 -9.76 19.58
N TRP A 55 4.57 -9.75 20.51
CA TRP A 55 4.39 -8.70 21.51
C TRP A 55 5.05 -9.05 22.86
N ASN A 56 5.09 -10.33 23.25
CA ASN A 56 5.56 -10.79 24.57
C ASN A 56 7.01 -11.35 24.59
N HIS A 57 7.85 -10.97 23.62
CA HIS A 57 9.23 -11.46 23.45
C HIS A 57 10.26 -10.98 24.53
N TRP A 58 9.82 -10.85 25.78
CA TRP A 58 10.58 -10.30 26.91
C TRP A 58 10.73 -11.29 28.08
N GLY A 59 10.06 -12.45 28.05
CA GLY A 59 10.12 -13.46 29.10
C GLY A 59 9.99 -14.88 28.55
N GLU A 60 11.07 -15.66 28.71
CA GLU A 60 11.23 -17.12 28.63
C GLU A 60 10.53 -17.91 27.49
N GLU A 61 11.35 -18.60 26.69
CA GLU A 61 11.09 -19.80 25.87
C GLU A 61 9.62 -20.15 25.53
N TYR A 62 8.99 -19.31 24.73
CA TYR A 62 7.74 -19.67 24.09
C TYR A 62 7.99 -20.51 22.83
N SER A 63 7.36 -21.69 22.76
CA SER A 63 7.34 -22.55 21.57
C SER A 63 6.49 -21.91 20.47
N GLY A 64 7.12 -21.12 19.60
CA GLY A 64 6.48 -20.68 18.37
C GLY A 64 7.46 -20.32 17.27
N THR A 65 6.97 -20.41 16.04
CA THR A 65 7.73 -20.13 14.83
C THR A 65 7.33 -18.77 14.28
N CYS A 66 8.30 -17.85 14.21
CA CYS A 66 8.15 -16.60 13.50
C CYS A 66 8.72 -16.71 12.08
N ARG A 67 8.10 -16.03 11.13
CA ARG A 67 8.62 -15.94 9.76
C ARG A 67 9.86 -15.06 9.72
N ASN A 68 10.80 -15.37 8.82
CA ASN A 68 12.04 -14.61 8.65
C ASN A 68 11.78 -13.12 8.42
N ILE A 69 12.28 -12.29 9.34
CA ILE A 69 12.16 -10.83 9.31
C ILE A 69 12.82 -10.24 8.06
N ASN A 70 13.95 -10.81 7.62
CA ASN A 70 14.65 -10.36 6.42
C ASN A 70 13.75 -10.52 5.19
N VAL A 71 13.16 -11.71 5.00
CA VAL A 71 12.29 -12.00 3.85
C VAL A 71 11.07 -11.08 3.84
N GLN A 72 10.51 -10.82 5.02
CA GLN A 72 9.42 -9.87 5.17
C GLN A 72 9.81 -8.43 4.85
N GLY A 73 10.99 -7.99 5.29
CA GLY A 73 11.55 -6.68 4.96
C GLY A 73 11.79 -6.52 3.45
N TRP A 74 12.37 -7.53 2.79
CA TRP A 74 12.54 -7.50 1.32
C TRP A 74 11.19 -7.44 0.58
N ALA A 75 10.19 -8.19 1.06
CA ALA A 75 8.86 -8.19 0.48
C ALA A 75 8.13 -6.85 0.67
N SER A 76 8.26 -6.22 1.85
CA SER A 76 7.66 -4.91 2.14
C SER A 76 8.28 -3.80 1.29
N VAL A 77 9.60 -3.84 1.07
CA VAL A 77 10.31 -2.92 0.17
C VAL A 77 9.80 -3.08 -1.26
N ALA A 78 9.73 -4.31 -1.77
CA ALA A 78 9.26 -4.58 -3.13
C ALA A 78 7.81 -4.10 -3.34
N LEU A 79 6.92 -4.36 -2.38
CA LEU A 79 5.52 -3.93 -2.48
C LEU A 79 5.35 -2.43 -2.35
N ASN A 80 6.14 -1.76 -1.50
CA ASN A 80 6.10 -0.31 -1.38
C ASN A 80 6.48 0.38 -2.70
N VAL A 81 7.55 -0.10 -3.34
CA VAL A 81 8.01 0.40 -4.64
C VAL A 81 6.96 0.13 -5.72
N MET A 82 6.37 -1.06 -5.76
CA MET A 82 5.29 -1.38 -6.70
C MET A 82 4.08 -0.47 -6.51
N LEU A 83 3.69 -0.19 -5.27
CA LEU A 83 2.60 0.73 -4.96
C LEU A 83 2.91 2.16 -5.42
N ASP A 84 4.16 2.62 -5.33
CA ASP A 84 4.56 3.95 -5.82
C ASP A 84 4.35 4.07 -7.33
N PHE A 85 4.74 3.06 -8.11
CA PHE A 85 4.48 3.05 -9.55
C PHE A 85 2.98 3.09 -9.88
N VAL A 86 2.17 2.36 -9.13
CA VAL A 86 0.71 2.35 -9.33
C VAL A 86 0.10 3.71 -8.98
N VAL A 87 0.48 4.30 -7.85
CA VAL A 87 -0.03 5.61 -7.41
C VAL A 87 0.38 6.73 -8.38
N ILE A 88 1.60 6.69 -8.91
CA ILE A 88 2.07 7.68 -9.91
C ILE A 88 1.37 7.48 -11.26
N GLY A 89 1.16 6.23 -11.69
CA GLY A 89 0.57 5.92 -12.99
C GLY A 89 -0.94 6.18 -13.07
N LEU A 90 -1.66 5.99 -11.97
CA LEU A 90 -3.13 6.08 -11.94
C LEU A 90 -3.73 7.48 -12.25
N PRO A 91 -3.14 8.63 -11.84
CA PRO A 91 -3.66 9.96 -12.16
C PRO A 91 -3.31 10.46 -13.57
N MET A 92 -2.32 9.86 -14.27
CA MET A 92 -1.94 10.27 -15.62
C MET A 92 -3.09 10.27 -16.65
N PRO A 93 -3.96 9.24 -16.73
CA PRO A 93 -5.10 9.26 -17.66
C PRO A 93 -6.11 10.38 -17.35
N LEU A 94 -6.23 10.83 -16.09
CA LEU A 94 -7.08 11.99 -15.76
C LEU A 94 -6.46 13.26 -16.35
N VAL A 95 -5.18 13.54 -16.12
CA VAL A 95 -4.50 14.74 -16.65
C VAL A 95 -4.52 14.74 -18.18
N ALA A 96 -4.34 13.58 -18.82
CA ALA A 96 -4.41 13.45 -20.28
C ALA A 96 -5.83 13.71 -20.83
N GLY A 97 -6.89 13.32 -20.10
CA GLY A 97 -8.28 13.62 -20.47
C GLY A 97 -8.74 15.03 -20.09
N LEU A 98 -8.08 15.64 -19.11
CA LEU A 98 -8.37 16.97 -18.56
C LEU A 98 -7.46 18.07 -19.10
N THR A 99 -6.65 17.83 -20.14
CA THR A 99 -6.23 18.96 -20.97
C THR A 99 -7.50 19.54 -21.58
N PRO A 100 -7.94 20.76 -21.21
CA PRO A 100 -9.03 21.39 -21.92
C PRO A 100 -8.62 21.41 -23.39
N LYS A 101 -9.48 20.88 -24.28
CA LYS A 101 -9.41 21.24 -25.71
C LYS A 101 -9.16 22.74 -25.73
N ILE A 102 -8.12 23.22 -26.41
CA ILE A 102 -7.61 24.60 -26.35
C ILE A 102 -8.72 25.67 -26.24
N ARG A 103 -9.89 25.42 -26.86
CA ARG A 103 -11.17 26.14 -26.68
C ARG A 103 -11.60 26.44 -25.22
N LYS A 104 -11.56 25.47 -24.28
CA LYS A 104 -11.92 25.72 -22.86
C LYS A 104 -10.80 26.41 -22.07
N LYS A 105 -9.55 26.26 -22.50
CA LYS A 105 -8.40 27.01 -21.94
C LYS A 105 -8.49 28.49 -22.32
N LEU A 106 -8.93 28.78 -23.55
CA LEU A 106 -9.15 30.14 -24.04
C LEU A 106 -10.29 30.85 -23.27
N LEU A 107 -11.38 30.15 -22.98
CA LEU A 107 -12.52 30.71 -22.23
C LEU A 107 -12.17 31.10 -20.79
N LEU A 108 -11.29 30.34 -20.12
CA LEU A 108 -10.82 30.62 -18.76
C LEU A 108 -9.80 31.77 -18.68
N VAL A 109 -9.11 32.08 -19.79
CA VAL A 109 -8.18 33.22 -19.88
C VAL A 109 -8.91 34.49 -20.33
N LEU A 110 -10.06 34.35 -20.98
CA LEU A 110 -10.89 35.46 -21.49
C LEU A 110 -12.01 35.89 -20.50
N MET A 111 -12.13 35.21 -19.35
CA MET A 111 -12.99 35.65 -18.24
C MET A 111 -12.23 36.56 -17.27
#